data_AF-A0AAJ4DRU9-F1
#
_entry.id   AF-A0AAJ4DRU9-F1
#
_cell.length_a   1.000
_cell.length_b   1.000
_cell.length_c   1.000
_cell.angle_alpha   90.00
_cell.angle_beta   90.00
_cell.angle_gamma   90.00
#
_symmetry.space_group_name_H-M   'P 1'
#
loop_
_entity.id
_entity.type
_entity.pdbx_description
1 polymer ?
#
loop_
_entity_poly.entity_id
_entity_poly.type
_entity_poly.pdbx_seq_one_letter_code
_entity_poly.pdbx_strand_id
1 'polypeptide(L)'
;MKRNGLTTAVRMVIAGALAGTLAACGGGGSGDGSAVNASSQGTSVGAVTGFGSVYVNGTRFQTSGSVSSDDGIEREDQLHKGMILKVKGSWDGRGAGRADDVSYDDTLRGPLTSMNWDDIEKTGQLQLLNQTVRLDRQTVFRGATPLELAGNPGAYNVRISGWRMENGDFRASYVGARSAGSRFDDFNDVEIEGLVANLDTSARTFEINGLQIDYNSATGDDDFDLDDLRNGLAVEVEGYLENGILIAREIEDEDDLFDDDDDVEISGEIYDFDASGRSFRINGVQVQYNRGTEFDDIRESSLQNGLFVKVEGDFRNGVLIAEEIEGRDGDVELDGRLEQIDLSNEVLIVSGIRVQLTPGTLIDDDDDDDRRSRVEDINGFRVGDYLEIEGRQRSENGGYLEAFTIEREDDDDDDDYELEARIDALSSTSVTFMNLEILLNGYSTDGARVGDEVEVEYRRTSGGQYVLTDDIDD
;
A
#
# COMPACT_ATOMS: atom_id res chain seq x y z
N MET A 1 28.16 22.77 -5.44
CA MET A 1 28.46 23.58 -6.66
C MET A 1 27.14 24.13 -7.14
N LYS A 2 27.00 25.46 -7.18
CA LYS A 2 25.78 26.20 -7.50
C LYS A 2 25.17 25.80 -8.84
N ARG A 3 23.84 25.61 -8.89
CA ARG A 3 22.99 26.01 -10.02
C ARG A 3 21.61 26.45 -9.53
N ASN A 4 21.38 27.76 -9.56
CA ASN A 4 20.10 28.42 -9.35
C ASN A 4 19.15 28.12 -10.52
N GLY A 5 17.89 27.81 -10.22
CA GLY A 5 16.76 27.93 -11.14
C GLY A 5 15.88 29.12 -10.73
N LEU A 6 16.16 30.30 -11.29
CA LEU A 6 15.31 31.50 -11.14
C LEU A 6 14.36 31.55 -12.33
N THR A 7 13.04 31.60 -12.12
CA THR A 7 12.18 32.28 -13.10
C THR A 7 10.98 33.00 -12.49
N THR A 8 11.12 34.33 -12.51
CA THR A 8 10.13 35.36 -12.25
C THR A 8 8.96 35.33 -13.23
N ALA A 9 7.74 35.46 -12.72
CA ALA A 9 6.52 35.71 -13.49
C ALA A 9 6.59 37.02 -14.30
N VAL A 10 6.33 36.96 -15.60
CA VAL A 10 6.09 38.13 -16.45
C VAL A 10 4.80 37.93 -17.24
N ARG A 11 3.76 38.70 -16.87
CA ARG A 11 2.58 38.93 -17.70
C ARG A 11 2.95 39.85 -18.87
N MET A 12 2.79 39.38 -20.10
CA MET A 12 2.53 40.25 -21.26
C MET A 12 1.64 39.54 -22.28
N VAL A 13 0.49 40.17 -22.54
CA VAL A 13 -0.40 39.95 -23.67
C VAL A 13 0.26 40.54 -24.93
N ILE A 14 0.25 39.80 -26.04
CA ILE A 14 -0.10 40.28 -27.40
C ILE A 14 -0.15 39.10 -28.39
N ALA A 15 -1.20 39.15 -29.22
CA ALA A 15 -1.60 38.21 -30.25
C ALA A 15 -0.58 38.00 -31.39
N GLY A 16 -0.58 36.77 -31.93
CA GLY A 16 0.08 36.43 -33.19
C GLY A 16 -0.28 35.02 -33.65
N ALA A 17 -1.21 34.93 -34.59
CA ALA A 17 -1.68 33.69 -35.19
C ALA A 17 -0.57 32.96 -35.96
N LEU A 18 -0.37 31.66 -35.66
CA LEU A 18 0.27 30.70 -36.56
C LEU A 18 -0.51 29.39 -36.51
N ALA A 19 -1.17 29.10 -37.63
CA ALA A 19 -1.84 27.84 -37.90
C ALA A 19 -0.77 26.75 -38.13
N GLY A 20 -0.76 25.74 -37.26
CA GLY A 20 -0.03 24.49 -37.44
C GLY A 20 -1.04 23.35 -37.44
N THR A 21 -1.25 22.74 -38.61
CA THR A 21 -2.14 21.61 -38.82
C THR A 21 -1.61 20.37 -38.10
N LEU A 22 -2.34 19.86 -37.11
CA LEU A 22 -2.19 18.49 -36.61
C LEU A 22 -2.62 17.54 -37.74
N ALA A 23 -1.63 16.91 -38.37
CA ALA A 23 -1.85 15.79 -39.27
C ALA A 23 -2.08 14.54 -38.42
N ALA A 24 -3.35 14.26 -38.13
CA ALA A 24 -3.80 12.91 -37.87
C ALA A 24 -3.63 12.08 -39.15
N CYS A 25 -2.77 11.06 -39.13
CA CYS A 25 -2.78 9.99 -40.10
C CYS A 25 -2.51 8.68 -39.36
N GLY A 26 -3.55 7.88 -39.20
CA GLY A 26 -3.39 6.46 -38.88
C GLY A 26 -2.70 5.71 -40.03
N GLY A 27 -2.19 4.53 -39.70
CA GLY A 27 -1.64 3.60 -40.69
C GLY A 27 -1.18 2.31 -40.06
N GLY A 28 -2.08 1.31 -40.02
CA GLY A 28 -1.70 -0.08 -39.79
C GLY A 28 -0.85 -0.63 -40.94
N GLY A 29 0.12 -1.46 -40.60
CA GLY A 29 0.95 -2.22 -41.53
C GLY A 29 1.72 -3.30 -40.79
N SER A 30 1.38 -4.56 -41.07
CA SER A 30 2.05 -5.74 -40.54
C SER A 30 3.52 -5.78 -40.94
N GLY A 31 4.40 -5.87 -39.94
CA GLY A 31 5.82 -6.13 -40.07
C GLY A 31 6.34 -6.70 -38.76
N ASP A 32 6.77 -7.95 -38.80
CA ASP A 32 7.47 -8.65 -37.72
C ASP A 32 8.79 -7.91 -37.40
N GLY A 33 8.94 -7.48 -36.15
CA GLY A 33 10.07 -6.69 -35.67
C GLY A 33 9.76 -6.01 -34.33
N SER A 34 10.33 -6.56 -33.26
CA SER A 34 10.34 -6.10 -31.86
C SER A 34 9.64 -4.78 -31.55
N ALA A 35 8.54 -4.88 -30.79
CA ALA A 35 7.98 -3.76 -30.05
C ALA A 35 9.10 -3.08 -29.25
N VAL A 36 9.39 -1.83 -29.58
CA VAL A 36 9.99 -0.89 -28.65
C VAL A 36 8.94 -0.71 -27.56
N ASN A 37 9.16 -1.34 -26.40
CA ASN A 37 8.35 -1.08 -25.20
C ASN A 37 8.45 0.42 -24.94
N ALA A 38 7.31 1.12 -24.92
CA ALA A 38 7.29 2.49 -24.40
C ALA A 38 7.70 2.39 -22.93
N SER A 39 8.83 3.00 -22.59
CA SER A 39 9.22 3.21 -21.20
C SER A 39 8.61 4.53 -20.77
N SER A 40 7.68 4.51 -19.81
CA SER A 40 7.28 5.72 -19.08
C SER A 40 8.47 6.22 -18.27
N GLN A 41 8.54 7.53 -18.03
CA GLN A 41 9.44 8.10 -17.04
C GLN A 41 8.57 8.82 -16.02
N GLY A 42 8.79 8.54 -14.74
CA GLY A 42 7.88 9.03 -13.73
C GLY A 42 8.22 8.54 -12.33
N THR A 43 7.20 8.55 -11.47
CA THR A 43 7.32 8.27 -10.05
C THR A 43 6.26 7.27 -9.59
N SER A 44 6.68 6.18 -8.95
CA SER A 44 5.79 5.20 -8.32
C SER A 44 5.91 5.29 -6.79
N VAL A 45 4.78 5.43 -6.09
CA VAL A 45 4.69 5.55 -4.62
C VAL A 45 3.80 4.44 -4.08
N GLY A 46 4.37 3.56 -3.28
CA GLY A 46 3.63 2.43 -2.72
C GLY A 46 4.47 1.54 -1.81
N ALA A 47 3.79 0.59 -1.16
CA ALA A 47 4.42 -0.37 -0.27
C ALA A 47 5.34 -1.34 -1.03
N VAL A 48 6.46 -1.69 -0.41
CA VAL A 48 7.40 -2.70 -0.92
C VAL A 48 6.81 -4.09 -0.76
N THR A 49 6.66 -4.82 -1.87
CA THR A 49 6.14 -6.19 -1.87
C THR A 49 7.25 -7.26 -1.92
N GLY A 50 8.49 -6.86 -2.22
CA GLY A 50 9.63 -7.78 -2.22
C GLY A 50 10.96 -7.18 -2.67
N PHE A 51 12.03 -7.99 -2.54
CA PHE A 51 13.41 -7.60 -2.79
C PHE A 51 14.14 -8.43 -3.88
N GLY A 52 15.43 -8.14 -4.06
CA GLY A 52 16.27 -8.64 -5.16
C GLY A 52 16.22 -7.72 -6.37
N SER A 53 16.33 -6.40 -6.17
CA SER A 53 15.53 -5.32 -6.80
C SER A 53 14.27 -5.03 -5.98
N VAL A 54 13.82 -3.78 -5.97
CA VAL A 54 12.65 -3.39 -5.18
C VAL A 54 11.39 -3.56 -6.02
N TYR A 55 10.35 -4.17 -5.45
CA TYR A 55 9.03 -4.28 -6.07
C TYR A 55 8.09 -3.29 -5.38
N VAL A 56 7.54 -2.35 -6.15
CA VAL A 56 6.59 -1.32 -5.69
C VAL A 56 5.44 -1.29 -6.68
N ASN A 57 4.20 -1.35 -6.17
CA ASN A 57 2.98 -1.30 -6.98
C ASN A 57 2.91 -2.33 -8.14
N GLY A 58 3.62 -3.46 -8.00
CA GLY A 58 3.68 -4.50 -9.05
C GLY A 58 4.75 -4.28 -10.12
N THR A 59 5.55 -3.21 -10.02
CA THR A 59 6.72 -2.97 -10.88
C THR A 59 8.01 -3.33 -10.15
N ARG A 60 8.87 -4.12 -10.81
CA ARG A 60 10.21 -4.48 -10.34
C ARG A 60 11.25 -3.46 -10.82
N PHE A 61 11.74 -2.63 -9.91
CA PHE A 61 12.75 -1.62 -10.19
C PHE A 61 14.16 -2.13 -9.93
N GLN A 62 15.01 -2.12 -10.96
CA GLN A 62 16.45 -2.26 -10.77
C GLN A 62 17.00 -1.01 -10.08
N THR A 63 17.70 -1.18 -8.96
CA THR A 63 18.23 -0.09 -8.12
C THR A 63 19.77 -0.11 -8.12
N SER A 64 20.37 0.96 -7.58
CA SER A 64 21.79 1.00 -7.18
C SER A 64 22.05 0.45 -5.78
N GLY A 65 20.99 0.10 -5.02
CA GLY A 65 21.03 -0.27 -3.61
C GLY A 65 21.19 0.90 -2.63
N SER A 66 21.27 2.15 -3.12
CA SER A 66 21.24 3.37 -2.30
C SER A 66 19.80 3.83 -2.10
N VAL A 67 19.51 4.36 -0.91
CA VAL A 67 18.22 4.97 -0.55
C VAL A 67 18.48 6.39 -0.09
N SER A 68 17.66 7.35 -0.54
CA SER A 68 17.64 8.72 -0.04
C SER A 68 16.65 8.79 1.13
N SER A 69 17.11 9.20 2.30
CA SER A 69 16.32 9.32 3.52
C SER A 69 17.13 10.11 4.54
N ASP A 70 16.45 10.85 5.40
CA ASP A 70 16.92 11.47 6.66
C ASP A 70 16.59 10.62 7.90
N ASP A 71 15.81 9.54 7.74
CA ASP A 71 15.40 8.62 8.81
C ASP A 71 16.37 7.49 9.13
N GLY A 72 17.64 7.66 8.75
CA GLY A 72 18.68 6.67 8.95
C GLY A 72 18.58 5.42 8.06
N ILE A 73 17.77 5.46 6.97
CA ILE A 73 17.72 4.41 5.94
C ILE A 73 18.48 4.87 4.69
N GLU A 74 19.75 4.51 4.57
CA GLU A 74 20.60 4.94 3.45
C GLU A 74 20.79 3.85 2.37
N ARG A 75 20.32 2.62 2.64
CA ARG A 75 20.57 1.45 1.79
C ARG A 75 19.36 0.53 1.70
N GLU A 76 19.25 -0.14 0.57
CA GLU A 76 18.18 -1.12 0.30
C GLU A 76 18.18 -2.28 1.31
N ASP A 77 19.34 -2.64 1.87
CA ASP A 77 19.43 -3.71 2.88
C ASP A 77 18.93 -3.32 4.28
N GLN A 78 18.49 -2.07 4.45
CA GLN A 78 17.83 -1.56 5.65
C GLN A 78 16.30 -1.44 5.47
N LEU A 79 15.81 -1.64 4.25
CA LEU A 79 14.39 -1.61 3.96
C LEU A 79 13.72 -2.93 4.36
N HIS A 80 12.44 -2.85 4.66
CA HIS A 80 11.57 -3.98 4.96
C HIS A 80 10.39 -3.99 3.99
N LYS A 81 9.76 -5.16 3.81
CA LYS A 81 8.47 -5.25 3.10
C LYS A 81 7.42 -4.42 3.84
N GLY A 82 6.44 -3.91 3.12
CA GLY A 82 5.43 -3.00 3.65
C GLY A 82 5.88 -1.54 3.74
N MET A 83 7.18 -1.23 3.86
CA MET A 83 7.65 0.17 3.81
C MET A 83 7.18 0.86 2.53
N ILE A 84 6.72 2.11 2.61
CA ILE A 84 6.31 2.88 1.44
C ILE A 84 7.54 3.58 0.88
N LEU A 85 7.77 3.43 -0.43
CA LEU A 85 8.86 4.09 -1.13
C LEU A 85 8.33 5.02 -2.19
N LYS A 86 9.06 6.11 -2.43
CA LYS A 86 8.97 6.92 -3.64
C LYS A 86 10.09 6.50 -4.59
N VAL A 87 9.73 5.89 -5.71
CA VAL A 87 10.68 5.41 -6.72
C VAL A 87 10.56 6.24 -7.97
N LYS A 88 11.59 7.05 -8.27
CA LYS A 88 11.68 7.81 -9.52
C LYS A 88 12.49 7.02 -10.54
N GLY A 89 11.97 6.88 -11.75
CA GLY A 89 12.69 6.13 -12.78
C GLY A 89 11.89 5.91 -14.05
N SER A 90 12.11 4.76 -14.67
CA SER A 90 11.40 4.35 -15.88
C SER A 90 10.98 2.90 -15.80
N TRP A 91 9.81 2.58 -16.36
CA TRP A 91 9.29 1.21 -16.40
C TRP A 91 8.53 0.95 -17.71
N ASP A 92 8.35 -0.33 -18.03
CA ASP A 92 7.47 -0.75 -19.11
C ASP A 92 6.17 -1.34 -18.57
N GLY A 93 5.15 -1.42 -19.43
CA GLY A 93 3.85 -2.03 -19.10
C GLY A 93 3.90 -3.55 -18.86
N ARG A 94 5.07 -4.15 -18.61
CA ARG A 94 5.22 -5.54 -18.14
C ARG A 94 5.70 -5.58 -16.68
N GLY A 95 5.77 -4.44 -16.00
CA GLY A 95 6.23 -4.33 -14.62
C GLY A 95 7.75 -4.47 -14.49
N ALA A 96 8.53 -4.16 -15.53
CA ALA A 96 9.99 -4.10 -15.43
C ALA A 96 10.48 -2.66 -15.51
N GLY A 97 11.21 -2.22 -14.48
CA GLY A 97 11.71 -0.85 -14.38
C GLY A 97 13.16 -0.73 -13.93
N ARG A 98 13.65 0.50 -13.98
CA ARG A 98 14.94 0.94 -13.44
C ARG A 98 14.71 2.22 -12.65
N ALA A 99 15.08 2.19 -11.39
CA ALA A 99 15.10 3.37 -10.54
C ALA A 99 16.32 4.24 -10.89
N ASP A 100 16.08 5.53 -11.01
CA ASP A 100 17.11 6.56 -10.96
C ASP A 100 17.31 7.07 -9.53
N ASP A 101 16.25 7.03 -8.72
CA ASP A 101 16.25 7.38 -7.30
C ASP A 101 15.24 6.50 -6.52
N VAL A 102 15.57 6.20 -5.27
CA VAL A 102 14.70 5.47 -4.33
C VAL A 102 14.75 6.23 -3.03
N SER A 103 13.61 6.75 -2.60
CA SER A 103 13.49 7.52 -1.37
C SER A 103 12.58 6.80 -0.37
N TYR A 104 12.94 6.90 0.90
CA TYR A 104 12.18 6.38 2.03
C TYR A 104 12.01 7.49 3.07
N ASP A 105 10.83 7.51 3.66
CA ASP A 105 10.39 8.50 4.62
C ASP A 105 9.39 7.88 5.63
N ASP A 106 9.55 8.17 6.92
CA ASP A 106 8.76 7.64 8.03
C ASP A 106 7.48 8.47 8.21
N THR A 107 6.38 8.11 7.55
CA THR A 107 5.07 8.80 7.73
C THR A 107 4.74 9.22 9.17
N LEU A 108 5.03 8.35 10.15
CA LEU A 108 5.04 8.70 11.57
C LEU A 108 6.17 7.98 12.31
N ARG A 109 6.84 8.68 13.23
CA ARG A 109 7.82 8.08 14.16
C ARG A 109 7.63 8.60 15.58
N GLY A 110 7.65 7.71 16.58
CA GLY A 110 7.67 8.12 17.98
C GLY A 110 7.21 7.07 18.98
N PRO A 111 6.96 7.46 20.25
CA PRO A 111 6.55 6.55 21.29
C PRO A 111 5.10 6.08 21.09
N LEU A 112 4.89 4.77 21.15
CA LEU A 112 3.56 4.17 21.07
C LEU A 112 2.79 4.40 22.38
N THR A 113 1.57 4.93 22.26
CA THR A 113 0.75 5.30 23.44
C THR A 113 -0.36 4.30 23.74
N SER A 114 -0.99 3.75 22.71
CA SER A 114 -1.97 2.68 22.83
C SER A 114 -2.06 1.89 21.54
N MET A 115 -2.43 0.62 21.63
CA MET A 115 -2.78 -0.20 20.48
C MET A 115 -3.85 -1.20 20.89
N ASN A 116 -4.77 -1.49 19.98
CA ASN A 116 -5.61 -2.69 20.00
C ASN A 116 -5.30 -3.51 18.74
N TRP A 117 -5.55 -4.81 18.85
CA TRP A 117 -5.41 -5.77 17.77
C TRP A 117 -6.43 -6.87 18.01
N ASP A 118 -7.22 -7.16 17.00
CA ASP A 118 -8.04 -8.36 16.90
C ASP A 118 -7.24 -9.37 16.07
N ASP A 119 -6.88 -10.48 16.70
CA ASP A 119 -6.00 -11.49 16.09
C ASP A 119 -6.75 -12.43 15.16
N ILE A 120 -8.08 -12.48 15.27
CA ILE A 120 -8.94 -13.29 14.40
C ILE A 120 -9.22 -12.48 13.13
N GLU A 121 -9.74 -11.27 13.29
CA GLU A 121 -10.04 -10.38 12.17
C GLU A 121 -8.78 -9.75 11.55
N LYS A 122 -7.62 -9.92 12.21
CA LYS A 122 -6.33 -9.30 11.86
C LYS A 122 -6.45 -7.80 11.58
N THR A 123 -7.24 -7.11 12.39
CA THR A 123 -7.45 -5.65 12.30
C THR A 123 -7.18 -4.97 13.63
N GLY A 124 -6.84 -3.69 13.58
CA GLY A 124 -6.61 -2.93 14.79
C GLY A 124 -6.39 -1.45 14.57
N GLN A 125 -6.06 -0.77 15.66
CA GLN A 125 -5.68 0.63 15.66
C GLN A 125 -4.59 0.87 16.68
N LEU A 126 -3.59 1.67 16.29
CA LEU A 126 -2.59 2.20 17.20
C LEU A 126 -2.68 3.73 17.29
N GLN A 127 -2.11 4.28 18.36
CA GLN A 127 -1.99 5.72 18.57
C GLN A 127 -0.58 6.10 19.01
N LEU A 128 -0.03 7.12 18.37
CA LEU A 128 1.17 7.83 18.75
C LEU A 128 0.97 9.31 18.46
N LEU A 129 1.48 10.20 19.32
CA LEU A 129 1.54 11.65 18.99
C LEU A 129 0.18 12.28 18.62
N ASN A 130 -0.90 11.78 19.21
CA ASN A 130 -2.31 12.12 18.90
C ASN A 130 -2.78 11.75 17.47
N GLN A 131 -2.00 10.95 16.75
CA GLN A 131 -2.38 10.35 15.47
C GLN A 131 -3.03 9.00 15.69
N THR A 132 -4.08 8.70 14.94
CA THR A 132 -4.69 7.37 14.88
C THR A 132 -4.23 6.67 13.60
N VAL A 133 -3.79 5.43 13.73
CA VAL A 133 -3.35 4.61 12.61
C VAL A 133 -4.14 3.31 12.59
N ARG A 134 -4.85 3.05 11.50
CA ARG A 134 -5.56 1.80 11.21
C ARG A 134 -4.56 0.73 10.77
N LEU A 135 -4.77 -0.47 11.26
CA LEU A 135 -3.99 -1.67 10.98
C LEU A 135 -4.94 -2.72 10.40
N ASP A 136 -4.44 -3.51 9.47
CA ASP A 136 -5.14 -4.61 8.82
C ASP A 136 -4.15 -5.69 8.39
N ARG A 137 -4.65 -6.74 7.75
CA ARG A 137 -3.91 -7.89 7.20
C ARG A 137 -2.78 -7.54 6.23
N GLN A 138 -2.80 -6.35 5.65
CA GLN A 138 -1.75 -5.87 4.76
C GLN A 138 -0.67 -5.07 5.50
N THR A 139 -0.81 -4.88 6.82
CA THR A 139 0.18 -4.20 7.65
C THR A 139 1.30 -5.15 8.06
N VAL A 140 2.51 -4.87 7.60
CA VAL A 140 3.70 -5.65 7.97
C VAL A 140 4.26 -5.19 9.32
N PHE A 141 4.49 -6.11 10.25
CA PHE A 141 5.07 -5.81 11.57
C PHE A 141 6.50 -6.30 11.70
N ARG A 142 7.40 -5.48 12.26
CA ARG A 142 8.79 -5.88 12.55
C ARG A 142 9.27 -5.46 13.93
N GLY A 143 10.11 -6.29 14.54
CA GLY A 143 10.75 -6.03 15.84
C GLY A 143 9.87 -6.29 17.07
N ALA A 144 8.55 -6.34 16.92
CA ALA A 144 7.59 -6.84 17.90
C ALA A 144 6.30 -7.27 17.16
N THR A 145 5.62 -8.30 17.65
CA THR A 145 4.35 -8.75 17.06
C THR A 145 3.19 -7.80 17.43
N PRO A 146 2.07 -7.79 16.69
CA PRO A 146 0.89 -6.99 17.04
C PRO A 146 0.39 -7.23 18.47
N LEU A 147 0.38 -8.50 18.89
CA LEU A 147 0.00 -8.89 20.26
C LEU A 147 0.96 -8.36 21.33
N GLU A 148 2.27 -8.34 21.06
CA GLU A 148 3.26 -7.76 21.97
C GLU A 148 3.11 -6.23 22.10
N LEU A 149 2.85 -5.55 20.98
CA LEU A 149 2.62 -4.11 20.93
C LEU A 149 1.33 -3.73 21.69
N ALA A 150 0.22 -4.42 21.42
CA ALA A 150 -1.06 -4.20 22.12
C ALA A 150 -0.97 -4.52 23.63
N GLY A 151 -0.18 -5.54 24.00
CA GLY A 151 0.00 -5.94 25.39
C GLY A 151 0.81 -4.95 26.25
N ASN A 152 1.74 -4.20 25.64
CA ASN A 152 2.59 -3.24 26.36
C ASN A 152 3.04 -2.05 25.48
N PRO A 153 2.13 -1.19 25.02
CA PRO A 153 2.43 -0.17 24.02
C PRO A 153 3.53 0.80 24.46
N GLY A 154 3.51 1.23 25.73
CA GLY A 154 4.49 2.18 26.27
C GLY A 154 5.92 1.63 26.43
N ALA A 155 6.17 0.37 26.07
CA ALA A 155 7.52 -0.19 26.02
C ALA A 155 8.19 -0.03 24.65
N TYR A 156 7.51 0.56 23.66
CA TYR A 156 7.99 0.64 22.29
C TYR A 156 8.00 2.09 21.75
N ASN A 157 9.02 2.38 20.96
CA ASN A 157 8.96 3.38 19.91
C ASN A 157 8.63 2.66 18.61
N VAL A 158 7.85 3.29 17.75
CA VAL A 158 7.52 2.76 16.43
C VAL A 158 7.88 3.76 15.33
N ARG A 159 8.18 3.22 14.15
CA ARG A 159 8.14 3.94 12.87
C ARG A 159 7.10 3.31 11.97
N ILE A 160 6.41 4.12 11.19
CA ILE A 160 5.24 3.72 10.44
C ILE A 160 5.38 4.27 9.04
N SER A 161 5.17 3.41 8.04
CA SER A 161 4.78 3.85 6.70
C SER A 161 3.27 3.70 6.59
N GLY A 162 2.57 4.75 6.16
CA GLY A 162 1.13 4.70 6.01
C GLY A 162 0.58 5.71 5.01
N TRP A 163 -0.67 5.50 4.63
CA TRP A 163 -1.42 6.37 3.72
C TRP A 163 -2.36 7.27 4.50
N ARG A 164 -2.33 8.56 4.19
CA ARG A 164 -3.19 9.57 4.83
C ARG A 164 -4.66 9.40 4.43
N MET A 165 -5.55 9.48 5.41
CA MET A 165 -7.02 9.38 5.25
C MET A 165 -7.73 10.73 5.46
N GLU A 166 -9.05 10.77 5.22
CA GLU A 166 -9.93 11.96 5.20
C GLU A 166 -9.78 12.89 6.42
N ASN A 167 -9.50 12.33 7.60
CA ASN A 167 -9.44 13.07 8.87
C ASN A 167 -8.02 13.36 9.37
N GLY A 168 -6.98 13.04 8.58
CA GLY A 168 -5.59 13.05 9.05
C GLY A 168 -5.22 11.85 9.94
N ASP A 169 -6.06 10.82 9.96
CA ASP A 169 -5.69 9.47 10.39
C ASP A 169 -4.90 8.78 9.26
N PHE A 170 -4.26 7.65 9.56
CA PHE A 170 -3.46 6.89 8.59
C PHE A 170 -3.90 5.43 8.49
N ARG A 171 -3.73 4.81 7.32
CA ARG A 171 -3.74 3.35 7.15
C ARG A 171 -2.29 2.88 7.04
N ALA A 172 -1.80 2.05 7.96
CA ALA A 172 -0.43 1.56 7.89
C ALA A 172 -0.27 0.48 6.81
N SER A 173 0.88 0.48 6.15
CA SER A 173 1.40 -0.67 5.43
C SER A 173 2.53 -1.35 6.18
N TYR A 174 3.16 -0.63 7.12
CA TYR A 174 4.29 -1.12 7.90
C TYR A 174 4.33 -0.49 9.29
N VAL A 175 4.66 -1.31 10.30
CA VAL A 175 4.96 -0.88 11.66
C VAL A 175 6.26 -1.55 12.12
N GLY A 176 7.32 -0.75 12.22
CA GLY A 176 8.59 -1.18 12.79
C GLY A 176 8.69 -0.78 14.26
N ALA A 177 8.97 -1.71 15.16
CA ALA A 177 9.05 -1.48 16.59
C ALA A 177 10.48 -1.64 17.14
N ARG A 178 10.85 -0.78 18.08
CA ARG A 178 12.06 -0.90 18.91
C ARG A 178 11.67 -0.66 20.36
N SER A 179 12.38 -1.27 21.31
CA SER A 179 12.17 -0.96 22.73
C SER A 179 12.36 0.54 22.98
N ALA A 180 11.56 1.16 23.84
CA ALA A 180 11.48 2.62 24.06
C ALA A 180 12.81 3.31 24.42
N GLY A 181 13.81 2.56 24.88
CA GLY A 181 15.17 3.07 25.13
C GLY A 181 16.08 3.13 23.89
N SER A 182 15.63 2.60 22.77
CA SER A 182 16.32 2.60 21.48
C SER A 182 15.67 3.61 20.55
N ARG A 183 16.48 4.25 19.73
CA ARG A 183 16.06 5.26 18.77
C ARG A 183 16.09 4.68 17.37
N PHE A 184 15.26 5.19 16.47
CA PHE A 184 15.34 4.89 15.04
C PHE A 184 16.36 5.79 14.37
N ASP A 185 16.30 7.08 14.67
CA ASP A 185 17.28 8.08 14.28
C ASP A 185 18.00 8.68 15.52
N ASP A 186 19.26 9.09 15.35
CA ASP A 186 20.08 9.61 16.45
C ASP A 186 19.71 11.04 16.86
N PHE A 187 19.14 11.81 15.93
CA PHE A 187 18.83 13.22 16.04
C PHE A 187 17.33 13.46 16.18
N ASN A 188 16.50 12.94 15.28
CA ASN A 188 15.05 13.14 15.22
C ASN A 188 14.32 11.90 15.75
N ASP A 189 14.02 11.90 17.05
CA ASP A 189 13.36 10.78 17.72
C ASP A 189 11.88 10.66 17.35
N VAL A 190 11.32 11.71 16.74
CA VAL A 190 9.89 11.92 16.53
C VAL A 190 9.64 12.61 15.21
N GLU A 191 8.61 12.16 14.51
CA GLU A 191 8.18 12.66 13.21
C GLU A 191 6.67 12.53 13.09
N ILE A 192 6.03 13.57 12.59
CA ILE A 192 4.59 13.60 12.34
C ILE A 192 4.28 14.33 11.06
N GLU A 193 3.28 13.84 10.34
CA GLU A 193 2.63 14.58 9.27
C GLU A 193 1.27 15.13 9.72
N GLY A 194 0.88 16.29 9.18
CA GLY A 194 -0.49 16.74 9.25
C GLY A 194 -0.74 18.21 8.98
N LEU A 195 -2.00 18.63 9.18
CA LEU A 195 -2.40 19.99 8.89
C LEU A 195 -2.05 20.93 10.05
N VAL A 196 -1.37 22.03 9.74
CA VAL A 196 -1.11 23.13 10.67
C VAL A 196 -2.43 23.70 11.18
N ALA A 197 -2.61 23.73 12.49
CA ALA A 197 -3.74 24.38 13.17
C ALA A 197 -3.24 25.32 14.27
N ASN A 198 -4.07 26.29 14.66
CA ASN A 198 -3.80 27.19 15.78
C ASN A 198 -2.42 27.89 15.75
N LEU A 199 -1.91 28.20 14.56
CA LEU A 199 -0.61 28.87 14.39
C LEU A 199 -0.55 30.21 15.12
N ASP A 200 0.39 30.32 16.06
CA ASP A 200 0.79 31.55 16.76
C ASP A 200 2.23 31.90 16.39
N THR A 201 2.39 32.86 15.49
CA THR A 201 3.70 33.33 15.01
C THR A 201 4.46 34.16 16.04
N SER A 202 3.80 34.65 17.10
CA SER A 202 4.45 35.38 18.19
C SER A 202 5.02 34.43 19.23
N ALA A 203 4.29 33.37 19.57
CA ALA A 203 4.75 32.30 20.45
C ALA A 203 5.66 31.29 19.74
N ARG A 204 5.60 31.25 18.40
CA ARG A 204 6.25 30.24 17.53
C ARG A 204 5.78 28.82 17.86
N THR A 205 4.46 28.67 17.90
CA THR A 205 3.81 27.38 18.11
C THR A 205 2.67 27.17 17.12
N PHE A 206 2.36 25.92 16.81
CA PHE A 206 1.11 25.49 16.17
C PHE A 206 0.68 24.14 16.74
N GLU A 207 -0.38 23.56 16.20
CA GLU A 207 -0.87 22.24 16.57
C GLU A 207 -1.07 21.37 15.33
N ILE A 208 -0.81 20.07 15.46
CA ILE A 208 -1.26 19.02 14.53
C ILE A 208 -2.11 18.06 15.34
N ASN A 209 -3.38 17.86 14.98
CA ASN A 209 -4.33 17.01 15.70
C ASN A 209 -4.34 17.23 17.23
N GLY A 210 -4.13 18.49 17.65
CA GLY A 210 -4.09 18.91 19.06
C GLY A 210 -2.77 18.65 19.79
N LEU A 211 -1.77 18.04 19.15
CA LEU A 211 -0.39 18.00 19.66
C LEU A 211 0.26 19.36 19.43
N GLN A 212 0.76 19.99 20.50
CA GLN A 212 1.45 21.27 20.40
C GLN A 212 2.85 21.10 19.84
N ILE A 213 3.17 21.89 18.82
CA ILE A 213 4.47 21.97 18.16
C ILE A 213 5.11 23.31 18.53
N ASP A 214 6.33 23.27 19.05
CA ASP A 214 7.20 24.42 19.26
C ASP A 214 8.26 24.44 18.15
N TYR A 215 8.23 25.46 17.29
CA TYR A 215 9.16 25.58 16.16
C TYR A 215 10.20 26.70 16.37
N ASN A 216 10.51 27.07 17.62
CA ASN A 216 11.52 28.09 17.90
C ASN A 216 12.92 27.75 17.37
N SER A 217 13.25 26.44 17.31
CA SER A 217 14.52 25.90 16.84
C SER A 217 14.49 25.30 15.45
N ALA A 218 13.32 25.28 14.80
CA ALA A 218 13.17 24.61 13.52
C ALA A 218 13.87 25.35 12.39
N THR A 219 14.32 24.58 11.40
CA THR A 219 14.61 25.01 10.04
C THR A 219 13.55 24.43 9.10
N GLY A 220 13.31 25.07 7.97
CA GLY A 220 12.68 24.41 6.84
C GLY A 220 13.75 23.91 5.88
N ASP A 221 13.39 22.93 5.04
CA ASP A 221 14.28 22.44 3.99
C ASP A 221 14.51 23.50 2.89
N ASP A 222 15.41 23.22 1.95
CA ASP A 222 15.91 24.12 0.92
C ASP A 222 14.81 24.79 0.07
N ASP A 223 13.61 24.18 -0.02
CA ASP A 223 12.46 24.69 -0.78
C ASP A 223 11.29 25.23 0.09
N PHE A 224 11.36 25.13 1.43
CA PHE A 224 10.32 25.58 2.37
C PHE A 224 10.79 26.69 3.34
N ASP A 225 10.10 27.84 3.35
CA ASP A 225 10.33 28.91 4.35
C ASP A 225 9.28 28.83 5.48
N LEU A 226 9.73 28.79 6.74
CA LEU A 226 8.84 28.78 7.91
C LEU A 226 7.89 30.00 7.97
N ASP A 227 8.22 31.11 7.29
CA ASP A 227 7.32 32.26 7.17
C ASP A 227 6.08 31.95 6.30
N ASP A 228 6.09 30.86 5.52
CA ASP A 228 4.96 30.39 4.71
C ASP A 228 3.97 29.51 5.50
N LEU A 229 4.31 29.12 6.75
CA LEU A 229 3.41 28.41 7.66
C LEU A 229 2.07 29.15 7.78
N ARG A 230 0.98 28.40 7.58
CA ARG A 230 -0.39 28.89 7.67
C ARG A 230 -1.33 27.77 8.05
N ASN A 231 -2.41 28.10 8.77
CA ASN A 231 -3.42 27.10 9.11
C ASN A 231 -3.96 26.41 7.85
N GLY A 232 -4.03 25.08 7.90
CA GLY A 232 -4.46 24.21 6.80
C GLY A 232 -3.37 23.84 5.80
N LEU A 233 -2.13 24.28 5.99
CA LEU A 233 -0.98 23.73 5.25
C LEU A 233 -0.65 22.34 5.78
N ALA A 234 -0.43 21.38 4.88
CA ALA A 234 0.08 20.06 5.22
C ALA A 234 1.60 20.16 5.38
N VAL A 235 2.11 19.68 6.51
CA VAL A 235 3.53 19.70 6.82
C VAL A 235 3.94 18.40 7.48
N GLU A 236 5.19 18.06 7.27
CA GLU A 236 5.92 17.09 8.08
C GLU A 236 6.76 17.84 9.12
N VAL A 237 6.89 17.25 10.31
CA VAL A 237 7.61 17.87 11.43
C VAL A 237 8.48 16.85 12.14
N GLU A 238 9.78 17.01 12.01
CA GLU A 238 10.76 16.21 12.74
C GLU A 238 11.27 16.90 14.01
N GLY A 239 11.55 16.12 15.05
CA GLY A 239 12.21 16.63 16.24
C GLY A 239 12.21 15.67 17.42
N TYR A 240 11.82 16.17 18.59
CA TYR A 240 11.79 15.39 19.83
C TYR A 240 10.71 15.86 20.79
N LEU A 241 10.20 14.96 21.63
CA LEU A 241 9.23 15.31 22.67
C LEU A 241 9.90 15.85 23.94
N GLU A 242 9.41 16.98 24.42
CA GLU A 242 9.73 17.51 25.75
C GLU A 242 8.43 17.87 26.50
N ASN A 243 8.14 17.16 27.60
CA ASN A 243 6.95 17.35 28.43
C ASN A 243 5.60 17.30 27.66
N GLY A 244 5.52 16.50 26.59
CA GLY A 244 4.32 16.35 25.76
C GLY A 244 4.15 17.43 24.69
N ILE A 245 5.16 18.28 24.48
CA ILE A 245 5.26 19.23 23.36
C ILE A 245 6.32 18.67 22.40
N LEU A 246 6.04 18.69 21.10
CA LEU A 246 7.04 18.37 20.09
C LEU A 246 7.89 19.61 19.84
N ILE A 247 9.19 19.51 20.12
CA ILE A 247 10.17 20.54 19.82
C ILE A 247 10.72 20.26 18.41
N ALA A 248 10.27 21.05 17.44
CA ALA A 248 10.60 20.86 16.04
C ALA A 248 12.05 21.29 15.73
N ARG A 249 12.67 20.54 14.84
CA ARG A 249 14.00 20.80 14.27
C ARG A 249 13.92 21.00 12.77
N GLU A 250 13.13 20.18 12.09
CA GLU A 250 12.81 20.26 10.67
C GLU A 250 11.30 20.54 10.54
N ILE A 251 10.91 21.29 9.52
CA ILE A 251 9.53 21.35 9.06
C ILE A 251 9.57 21.43 7.54
N GLU A 252 8.87 20.52 6.88
CA GLU A 252 8.81 20.44 5.42
C GLU A 252 7.36 20.54 4.94
N ASP A 253 7.13 20.96 3.69
CA ASP A 253 5.82 20.92 3.06
C ASP A 253 5.57 19.60 2.32
N GLU A 254 4.43 18.97 2.58
CA GLU A 254 4.04 17.66 2.02
C GLU A 254 3.64 17.73 0.52
N ASP A 255 3.68 18.92 -0.10
CA ASP A 255 2.99 19.20 -1.37
C ASP A 255 3.75 18.72 -2.65
N ASP A 256 5.03 18.32 -2.56
CA ASP A 256 5.90 18.00 -3.70
C ASP A 256 6.17 16.49 -3.91
N LEU A 257 5.11 15.68 -3.84
CA LEU A 257 5.19 14.25 -4.14
C LEU A 257 5.62 13.96 -5.60
N PHE A 258 5.29 14.82 -6.56
CA PHE A 258 5.49 14.57 -7.99
C PHE A 258 5.92 15.81 -8.77
N ASP A 259 6.78 15.63 -9.77
CA ASP A 259 7.07 16.67 -10.75
C ASP A 259 5.91 16.81 -11.75
N ASP A 260 5.66 18.02 -12.24
CA ASP A 260 4.73 18.23 -13.35
C ASP A 260 5.17 17.45 -14.61
N ASP A 261 4.20 16.85 -15.30
CA ASP A 261 4.36 16.00 -16.49
C ASP A 261 5.02 14.62 -16.24
N ASP A 262 5.12 14.18 -14.98
CA ASP A 262 5.49 12.79 -14.64
C ASP A 262 4.31 11.81 -14.88
N ASP A 263 4.64 10.61 -15.35
CA ASP A 263 3.77 9.44 -15.21
C ASP A 263 3.77 9.01 -13.73
N VAL A 264 2.62 8.89 -13.09
CA VAL A 264 2.51 8.60 -11.65
C VAL A 264 1.73 7.33 -11.41
N GLU A 265 2.24 6.49 -10.50
CA GLU A 265 1.51 5.37 -9.91
C GLU A 265 1.51 5.55 -8.39
N ILE A 266 0.32 5.68 -7.79
CA ILE A 266 0.18 5.92 -6.35
C ILE A 266 -0.93 5.07 -5.76
N SER A 267 -0.65 4.43 -4.62
CA SER A 267 -1.65 3.69 -3.84
C SER A 267 -2.15 4.52 -2.66
N GLY A 268 -3.42 4.43 -2.32
CA GLY A 268 -4.02 5.17 -1.21
C GLY A 268 -5.52 4.93 -1.04
N GLU A 269 -6.04 5.36 0.11
CA GLU A 269 -7.49 5.29 0.39
C GLU A 269 -8.21 6.53 -0.15
N ILE A 270 -9.32 6.32 -0.85
CA ILE A 270 -10.14 7.39 -1.40
C ILE A 270 -10.75 8.23 -0.27
N TYR A 271 -10.63 9.55 -0.40
CA TYR A 271 -11.40 10.52 0.38
C TYR A 271 -11.82 11.73 -0.46
N ASP A 272 -12.67 12.62 0.08
CA ASP A 272 -13.24 13.76 -0.65
C ASP A 272 -13.87 13.37 -2.02
N PHE A 273 -14.51 12.19 -2.10
CA PHE A 273 -15.08 11.70 -3.35
C PHE A 273 -16.26 12.56 -3.84
N ASP A 274 -16.12 13.13 -5.04
CA ASP A 274 -17.16 13.84 -5.77
C ASP A 274 -17.54 13.08 -7.04
N ALA A 275 -18.57 12.25 -6.93
CA ALA A 275 -19.14 11.50 -8.06
C ALA A 275 -19.62 12.41 -9.21
N SER A 276 -20.01 13.66 -8.93
CA SER A 276 -20.50 14.59 -9.95
C SER A 276 -19.37 15.28 -10.71
N GLY A 277 -18.29 15.62 -9.98
CA GLY A 277 -17.04 16.14 -10.50
C GLY A 277 -16.10 15.09 -11.09
N ARG A 278 -16.33 13.80 -10.78
CA ARG A 278 -15.44 12.67 -11.12
C ARG A 278 -14.03 12.86 -10.57
N SER A 279 -13.96 13.18 -9.29
CA SER A 279 -12.70 13.42 -8.60
C SER A 279 -12.73 12.86 -7.18
N PHE A 280 -11.55 12.62 -6.64
CA PHE A 280 -11.32 12.29 -5.24
C PHE A 280 -9.90 12.72 -4.85
N ARG A 281 -9.51 12.42 -3.61
CA ARG A 281 -8.14 12.57 -3.11
C ARG A 281 -7.62 11.24 -2.58
N ILE A 282 -6.30 11.06 -2.68
CA ILE A 282 -5.49 10.01 -2.05
C ILE A 282 -4.16 10.66 -1.64
N ASN A 283 -3.67 10.42 -0.43
CA ASN A 283 -2.38 10.96 0.07
C ASN A 283 -2.12 12.44 -0.29
N GLY A 284 -3.09 13.33 -0.03
CA GLY A 284 -2.98 14.75 -0.35
C GLY A 284 -3.18 15.13 -1.84
N VAL A 285 -3.11 14.17 -2.75
CA VAL A 285 -3.15 14.37 -4.20
C VAL A 285 -4.58 14.38 -4.72
N GLN A 286 -4.94 15.41 -5.49
CA GLN A 286 -6.22 15.44 -6.19
C GLN A 286 -6.17 14.54 -7.43
N VAL A 287 -7.09 13.59 -7.51
CA VAL A 287 -7.27 12.69 -8.66
C VAL A 287 -8.50 13.10 -9.45
N GLN A 288 -8.37 13.16 -10.77
CA GLN A 288 -9.46 13.40 -11.71
C GLN A 288 -9.55 12.23 -12.69
N TYR A 289 -10.72 11.59 -12.77
CA TYR A 289 -10.97 10.50 -13.72
C TYR A 289 -12.03 10.89 -14.74
N ASN A 290 -12.05 10.19 -15.89
CA ASN A 290 -12.96 10.49 -16.99
C ASN A 290 -13.49 9.21 -17.66
N ARG A 291 -14.01 9.31 -18.88
CA ARG A 291 -14.58 8.15 -19.60
C ARG A 291 -13.53 7.25 -20.25
N GLY A 292 -12.30 7.75 -20.37
CA GLY A 292 -11.15 7.00 -20.86
C GLY A 292 -10.35 6.34 -19.75
N THR A 293 -10.67 6.61 -18.48
CA THR A 293 -10.05 5.93 -17.34
C THR A 293 -10.49 4.46 -17.35
N GLU A 294 -9.51 3.56 -17.34
CA GLU A 294 -9.69 2.13 -17.15
C GLU A 294 -9.94 1.85 -15.66
N PHE A 295 -10.85 0.92 -15.38
CA PHE A 295 -11.13 0.46 -14.03
C PHE A 295 -10.80 -1.01 -14.01
N ASP A 296 -9.67 -1.35 -13.39
CA ASP A 296 -9.29 -2.73 -13.17
C ASP A 296 -9.81 -3.20 -11.82
N ASP A 297 -10.40 -4.38 -11.81
CA ASP A 297 -10.99 -5.06 -10.63
C ASP A 297 -12.12 -4.37 -9.88
N ILE A 298 -12.37 -3.10 -10.17
CA ILE A 298 -13.44 -2.33 -9.58
C ILE A 298 -14.36 -1.80 -10.66
N ARG A 299 -15.51 -1.29 -10.25
CA ARG A 299 -16.43 -0.59 -11.14
C ARG A 299 -16.37 0.89 -10.80
N GLU A 300 -16.57 1.77 -11.78
CA GLU A 300 -16.72 3.22 -11.50
C GLU A 300 -17.76 3.49 -10.39
N SER A 301 -18.81 2.65 -10.31
CA SER A 301 -19.86 2.77 -9.30
C SER A 301 -19.48 2.29 -7.90
N SER A 302 -18.36 1.58 -7.73
CA SER A 302 -17.86 1.17 -6.41
C SER A 302 -16.89 2.18 -5.78
N LEU A 303 -16.49 3.22 -6.53
CA LEU A 303 -15.72 4.32 -5.94
C LEU A 303 -16.52 4.99 -4.83
N GLN A 304 -15.92 5.06 -3.65
CA GLN A 304 -16.45 5.70 -2.46
C GLN A 304 -15.30 6.02 -1.50
N ASN A 305 -15.53 6.93 -0.55
CA ASN A 305 -14.56 7.12 0.53
C ASN A 305 -14.31 5.79 1.25
N GLY A 306 -13.06 5.51 1.61
CA GLY A 306 -12.70 4.26 2.28
C GLY A 306 -12.14 3.17 1.38
N LEU A 307 -12.39 3.23 0.06
CA LEU A 307 -11.88 2.23 -0.88
C LEU A 307 -10.38 2.44 -1.09
N PHE A 308 -9.58 1.39 -0.93
CA PHE A 308 -8.16 1.45 -1.23
C PHE A 308 -7.89 1.13 -2.70
N VAL A 309 -7.18 2.02 -3.36
CA VAL A 309 -6.93 1.94 -4.79
C VAL A 309 -5.48 2.23 -5.12
N LYS A 310 -5.04 1.73 -6.27
CA LYS A 310 -3.87 2.20 -6.98
C LYS A 310 -4.35 3.02 -8.17
N VAL A 311 -3.78 4.21 -8.36
CA VAL A 311 -4.10 5.10 -9.47
C VAL A 311 -2.84 5.28 -10.32
N GLU A 312 -2.96 5.01 -11.62
CA GLU A 312 -1.94 5.32 -12.62
C GLU A 312 -2.42 6.46 -13.53
N GLY A 313 -1.55 7.42 -13.83
CA GLY A 313 -1.83 8.44 -14.84
C GLY A 313 -0.86 9.63 -14.87
N ASP A 314 -1.22 10.64 -15.67
CA ASP A 314 -0.41 11.86 -15.87
C ASP A 314 -0.60 12.85 -14.71
N PHE A 315 0.48 13.27 -14.02
CA PHE A 315 0.41 14.36 -13.04
C PHE A 315 0.65 15.72 -13.70
N ARG A 316 -0.33 16.63 -13.63
CA ARG A 316 -0.23 17.97 -14.26
C ARG A 316 -0.91 19.05 -13.43
N ASN A 317 -0.16 20.09 -13.09
CA ASN A 317 -0.58 21.26 -12.33
C ASN A 317 -1.21 20.88 -10.97
N GLY A 318 -0.60 19.93 -10.25
CA GLY A 318 -1.08 19.48 -8.94
C GLY A 318 -2.29 18.52 -8.97
N VAL A 319 -2.62 17.98 -10.14
CA VAL A 319 -3.75 17.04 -10.31
C VAL A 319 -3.28 15.80 -11.08
N LEU A 320 -3.55 14.62 -10.53
CA LEU A 320 -3.36 13.34 -11.19
C LEU A 320 -4.54 13.04 -12.11
N ILE A 321 -4.30 13.02 -13.42
CA ILE A 321 -5.31 12.64 -14.42
C ILE A 321 -5.25 11.12 -14.60
N ALA A 322 -6.17 10.40 -13.96
CA ALA A 322 -6.16 8.95 -13.93
C ALA A 322 -6.40 8.34 -15.32
N GLU A 323 -5.46 7.50 -15.73
CA GLU A 323 -5.56 6.60 -16.88
C GLU A 323 -6.11 5.24 -16.46
N GLU A 324 -5.73 4.75 -15.27
CA GLU A 324 -6.21 3.50 -14.69
C GLU A 324 -6.45 3.65 -13.18
N ILE A 325 -7.49 2.99 -12.68
CA ILE A 325 -7.75 2.85 -11.24
C ILE A 325 -7.98 1.36 -10.95
N GLU A 326 -7.10 0.77 -10.15
CA GLU A 326 -7.13 -0.62 -9.71
C GLU A 326 -7.58 -0.67 -8.25
N GLY A 327 -8.55 -1.50 -7.89
CA GLY A 327 -8.88 -1.73 -6.48
C GLY A 327 -7.81 -2.55 -5.78
N ARG A 328 -7.54 -2.33 -4.50
CA ARG A 328 -6.45 -3.01 -3.78
C ARG A 328 -6.86 -3.69 -2.47
N ASP A 329 -8.14 -3.60 -2.11
CA ASP A 329 -8.71 -4.38 -1.00
C ASP A 329 -9.01 -5.81 -1.45
N GLY A 330 -8.67 -6.80 -0.61
CA GLY A 330 -9.03 -8.20 -0.82
C GLY A 330 -10.54 -8.44 -0.71
N ASP A 331 -11.03 -9.48 -1.39
CA ASP A 331 -12.38 -10.05 -1.23
C ASP A 331 -12.32 -11.57 -0.99
N VAL A 332 -11.12 -12.07 -0.64
CA VAL A 332 -10.86 -13.47 -0.30
C VAL A 332 -9.81 -13.56 0.79
N GLU A 333 -10.10 -14.41 1.77
CA GLU A 333 -9.17 -14.91 2.77
C GLU A 333 -9.10 -16.44 2.66
N LEU A 334 -7.89 -17.01 2.74
CA LEU A 334 -7.67 -18.45 2.66
C LEU A 334 -6.57 -18.87 3.63
N ASP A 335 -6.95 -19.73 4.57
CA ASP A 335 -6.04 -20.40 5.50
C ASP A 335 -5.99 -21.87 5.16
N GLY A 336 -4.81 -22.34 4.77
CA GLY A 336 -4.73 -23.70 4.28
C GLY A 336 -3.34 -24.21 3.93
N ARG A 337 -3.32 -25.49 3.55
CA ARG A 337 -2.09 -26.23 3.29
C ARG A 337 -1.70 -26.15 1.83
N LEU A 338 -0.45 -25.80 1.58
CA LEU A 338 0.14 -25.81 0.26
C LEU A 338 0.26 -27.24 -0.27
N GLU A 339 -0.51 -27.57 -1.31
CA GLU A 339 -0.56 -28.91 -1.90
C GLU A 339 0.36 -29.07 -3.13
N GLN A 340 0.49 -28.01 -3.92
CA GLN A 340 1.27 -28.04 -5.16
C GLN A 340 1.89 -26.68 -5.45
N ILE A 341 3.09 -26.72 -6.04
CA ILE A 341 3.83 -25.54 -6.46
C ILE A 341 4.15 -25.67 -7.95
N ASP A 342 3.82 -24.63 -8.73
CA ASP A 342 4.29 -24.41 -10.08
C ASP A 342 5.04 -23.07 -10.15
N LEU A 343 6.32 -23.14 -9.78
CA LEU A 343 7.24 -22.00 -9.77
C LEU A 343 7.42 -21.35 -11.14
N SER A 344 7.21 -22.09 -12.24
CA SER A 344 7.44 -21.54 -13.58
C SER A 344 6.33 -20.60 -14.02
N ASN A 345 5.14 -20.77 -13.47
CA ASN A 345 3.97 -19.93 -13.73
C ASN A 345 3.56 -19.10 -12.51
N GLU A 346 4.35 -19.17 -11.43
CA GLU A 346 4.05 -18.57 -10.12
C GLU A 346 2.63 -18.90 -9.62
N VAL A 347 2.28 -20.19 -9.69
CA VAL A 347 0.98 -20.71 -9.25
C VAL A 347 1.17 -21.66 -8.08
N LEU A 348 0.36 -21.50 -7.05
CA LEU A 348 0.23 -22.42 -5.92
C LEU A 348 -1.15 -23.09 -5.98
N ILE A 349 -1.25 -24.31 -5.43
CA ILE A 349 -2.53 -24.91 -5.06
C ILE A 349 -2.55 -25.03 -3.54
N VAL A 350 -3.43 -24.30 -2.88
CA VAL A 350 -3.54 -24.23 -1.41
C VAL A 350 -4.93 -24.71 -1.05
N SER A 351 -5.01 -25.82 -0.31
CA SER A 351 -6.27 -26.47 0.06
C SER A 351 -7.27 -26.67 -1.10
N GLY A 352 -6.76 -26.87 -2.32
CA GLY A 352 -7.57 -27.07 -3.53
C GLY A 352 -7.89 -25.80 -4.33
N ILE A 353 -7.67 -24.61 -3.75
CA ILE A 353 -7.77 -23.32 -4.43
C ILE A 353 -6.51 -23.08 -5.27
N ARG A 354 -6.70 -22.61 -6.50
CA ARG A 354 -5.60 -22.11 -7.34
C ARG A 354 -5.26 -20.69 -6.93
N VAL A 355 -4.05 -20.47 -6.45
CA VAL A 355 -3.53 -19.16 -6.08
C VAL A 355 -2.51 -18.70 -7.14
N GLN A 356 -2.69 -17.49 -7.67
CA GLN A 356 -1.81 -16.86 -8.63
C GLN A 356 -1.00 -15.78 -7.90
N LEU A 357 0.33 -15.88 -7.95
CA LEU A 357 1.20 -14.80 -7.47
C LEU A 357 1.40 -13.78 -8.60
N THR A 358 1.62 -12.54 -8.19
CA THR A 358 1.97 -11.42 -9.06
C THR A 358 3.22 -10.71 -8.49
N PRO A 359 3.89 -9.83 -9.25
CA PRO A 359 4.93 -8.96 -8.70
C PRO A 359 4.44 -8.08 -7.53
N GLY A 360 3.13 -7.88 -7.39
CA GLY A 360 2.50 -7.16 -6.30
C GLY A 360 2.14 -8.02 -5.09
N THR A 361 2.35 -9.34 -5.13
CA THR A 361 2.14 -10.22 -3.97
C THR A 361 3.27 -10.01 -2.97
N LEU A 362 2.93 -9.49 -1.79
CA LEU A 362 3.78 -9.44 -0.62
C LEU A 362 3.82 -10.85 -0.03
N ILE A 363 5.02 -11.42 0.10
CA ILE A 363 5.20 -12.71 0.76
C ILE A 363 5.93 -12.42 2.06
N ASP A 364 5.24 -12.54 3.18
CA ASP A 364 5.85 -12.50 4.50
C ASP A 364 6.12 -13.93 4.99
N ASP A 365 7.28 -14.13 5.57
CA ASP A 365 7.69 -15.40 6.15
C ASP A 365 8.30 -14.96 7.47
N ASP A 366 7.61 -15.24 8.58
CA ASP A 366 7.94 -14.78 9.93
C ASP A 366 9.36 -15.13 10.41
N ASP A 367 10.13 -15.84 9.59
CA ASP A 367 11.57 -15.89 9.64
C ASP A 367 12.17 -14.46 9.54
N ASP A 368 12.90 -14.02 10.57
CA ASP A 368 13.62 -12.72 10.71
C ASP A 368 14.52 -12.24 9.53
N ASP A 369 14.57 -12.93 8.38
CA ASP A 369 15.38 -12.57 7.22
C ASP A 369 14.57 -11.92 6.08
N ASP A 370 14.15 -10.68 6.31
CA ASP A 370 13.48 -9.81 5.31
C ASP A 370 14.29 -9.54 4.05
N ARG A 371 15.57 -9.92 4.04
CA ARG A 371 16.51 -9.65 2.95
C ARG A 371 16.43 -10.67 1.83
N ARG A 372 15.55 -11.68 1.96
CA ARG A 372 15.32 -12.62 0.87
C ARG A 372 14.75 -11.88 -0.32
N SER A 373 15.31 -12.17 -1.48
CA SER A 373 14.70 -11.74 -2.73
C SER A 373 13.34 -12.41 -2.89
N ARG A 374 12.44 -11.78 -3.65
CA ARG A 374 11.14 -12.38 -4.01
C ARG A 374 11.31 -13.79 -4.59
N VAL A 375 12.36 -14.02 -5.37
CA VAL A 375 12.67 -15.34 -5.94
C VAL A 375 13.04 -16.35 -4.85
N GLU A 376 13.77 -15.93 -3.81
CA GLU A 376 14.10 -16.78 -2.66
C GLU A 376 12.86 -17.06 -1.80
N ASP A 377 11.98 -16.07 -1.60
CA ASP A 377 10.70 -16.26 -0.91
C ASP A 377 9.86 -17.35 -1.59
N ILE A 378 9.65 -17.22 -2.91
CA ILE A 378 8.85 -18.19 -3.67
C ILE A 378 9.51 -19.58 -3.69
N ASN A 379 10.85 -19.65 -3.80
CA ASN A 379 11.58 -20.92 -3.74
C ASN A 379 11.63 -21.51 -2.32
N GLY A 380 11.31 -20.71 -1.30
CA GLY A 380 11.24 -21.13 0.09
C GLY A 380 10.06 -22.06 0.37
N PHE A 381 8.96 -21.87 -0.35
CA PHE A 381 7.73 -22.66 -0.20
C PHE A 381 7.95 -24.17 -0.37
N ARG A 382 7.25 -24.94 0.46
CA ARG A 382 7.27 -26.40 0.45
C ARG A 382 5.85 -26.93 0.55
N VAL A 383 5.59 -27.99 -0.20
CA VAL A 383 4.31 -28.72 -0.05
C VAL A 383 4.18 -29.16 1.41
N GLY A 384 3.06 -28.79 2.02
CA GLY A 384 2.76 -28.99 3.43
C GLY A 384 2.83 -27.73 4.29
N ASP A 385 3.44 -26.64 3.81
CA ASP A 385 3.42 -25.35 4.51
C ASP A 385 1.95 -24.90 4.71
N TYR A 386 1.65 -24.36 5.90
CA TYR A 386 0.39 -23.68 6.18
C TYR A 386 0.55 -22.21 5.79
N LEU A 387 -0.42 -21.69 5.04
CA LEU A 387 -0.38 -20.35 4.47
C LEU A 387 -1.69 -19.64 4.78
N GLU A 388 -1.57 -18.41 5.26
CA GLU A 388 -2.63 -17.41 5.36
C GLU A 388 -2.51 -16.48 4.14
N ILE A 389 -3.57 -16.36 3.35
CA ILE A 389 -3.54 -15.68 2.05
C ILE A 389 -4.72 -14.72 1.93
N GLU A 390 -4.41 -13.44 1.77
CA GLU A 390 -5.40 -12.45 1.36
C GLU A 390 -5.24 -12.15 -0.13
N GLY A 391 -6.35 -11.94 -0.82
CA GLY A 391 -6.30 -11.53 -2.21
C GLY A 391 -7.66 -11.28 -2.82
N ARG A 392 -7.71 -11.40 -4.15
CA ARG A 392 -8.91 -11.17 -4.93
C ARG A 392 -9.38 -12.40 -5.67
N GLN A 393 -10.68 -12.66 -5.62
CA GLN A 393 -11.36 -13.66 -6.43
C GLN A 393 -11.44 -13.22 -7.89
N ARG A 394 -10.74 -13.94 -8.76
CA ARG A 394 -10.78 -13.78 -10.21
C ARG A 394 -11.74 -14.78 -10.82
N SER A 395 -12.51 -14.37 -11.83
CA SER A 395 -13.46 -15.24 -12.54
C SER A 395 -12.92 -15.77 -13.87
N GLU A 396 -11.79 -15.24 -14.35
CA GLU A 396 -11.13 -15.70 -15.56
C GLU A 396 -10.58 -17.13 -15.41
N ASN A 397 -10.41 -17.83 -16.54
CA ASN A 397 -9.72 -19.12 -16.60
C ASN A 397 -10.25 -20.22 -15.66
N GLY A 398 -11.51 -20.13 -15.26
CA GLY A 398 -12.16 -21.10 -14.39
C GLY A 398 -12.27 -20.67 -12.92
N GLY A 399 -11.68 -19.53 -12.54
CA GLY A 399 -11.67 -19.05 -11.17
C GLY A 399 -10.34 -19.30 -10.48
N TYR A 400 -9.79 -18.27 -9.82
CA TYR A 400 -8.56 -18.38 -9.02
C TYR A 400 -8.46 -17.22 -8.02
N LEU A 401 -7.63 -17.40 -6.99
CA LEU A 401 -7.27 -16.36 -6.03
C LEU A 401 -6.01 -15.64 -6.53
N GLU A 402 -6.09 -14.35 -6.82
CA GLU A 402 -4.90 -13.52 -7.02
C GLU A 402 -4.41 -13.01 -5.68
N ALA A 403 -3.22 -13.45 -5.25
CA ALA A 403 -2.72 -13.13 -3.92
C ALA A 403 -2.17 -11.71 -3.82
N PHE A 404 -2.58 -10.98 -2.78
CA PHE A 404 -1.99 -9.70 -2.38
C PHE A 404 -0.97 -9.89 -1.27
N THR A 405 -1.32 -10.69 -0.26
CA THR A 405 -0.42 -11.09 0.82
C THR A 405 -0.39 -12.61 0.92
N ILE A 406 0.75 -13.14 1.36
CA ILE A 406 0.90 -14.53 1.78
C ILE A 406 1.78 -14.50 3.01
N GLU A 407 1.27 -15.02 4.12
CA GLU A 407 2.01 -15.22 5.35
C GLU A 407 2.18 -16.73 5.57
N ARG A 408 3.38 -17.17 5.92
CA ARG A 408 3.59 -18.57 6.33
C ARG A 408 3.47 -18.65 7.84
N GLU A 409 2.51 -19.43 8.29
CA GLU A 409 2.20 -19.64 9.70
C GLU A 409 2.78 -20.96 10.22
N ASP A 410 2.97 -21.01 11.55
CA ASP A 410 3.31 -22.25 12.24
C ASP A 410 2.09 -23.18 12.27
N ASP A 411 2.24 -24.36 11.66
CA ASP A 411 1.19 -25.37 11.49
C ASP A 411 0.25 -25.52 12.70
N ASP A 412 -1.00 -25.11 12.49
CA ASP A 412 -2.12 -25.34 13.37
C ASP A 412 -2.37 -26.85 13.37
N ASP A 413 -2.39 -27.49 14.54
CA ASP A 413 -2.66 -28.94 14.66
C ASP A 413 -4.06 -29.35 14.15
N ASP A 414 -4.82 -28.43 13.52
CA ASP A 414 -6.11 -28.69 12.89
C ASP A 414 -5.98 -29.23 11.45
N ASP A 415 -6.93 -30.10 11.10
CA ASP A 415 -7.05 -30.69 9.76
C ASP A 415 -7.96 -29.85 8.85
N ASP A 416 -8.65 -28.87 9.41
CA ASP A 416 -9.62 -28.02 8.72
C ASP A 416 -8.93 -26.77 8.13
N TYR A 417 -9.52 -26.24 7.08
CA TYR A 417 -9.08 -25.07 6.30
C TYR A 417 -10.20 -24.05 6.32
N GLU A 418 -9.85 -22.77 6.25
CA GLU A 418 -10.79 -21.67 6.22
C GLU A 418 -10.77 -20.97 4.86
N LEU A 419 -11.92 -20.49 4.41
CA LEU A 419 -12.04 -19.71 3.19
C LEU A 419 -13.19 -18.73 3.35
N GLU A 420 -12.88 -17.44 3.36
CA GLU A 420 -13.85 -16.38 3.13
C GLU A 420 -13.81 -16.02 1.64
N ALA A 421 -14.92 -16.18 0.93
CA ALA A 421 -14.98 -15.86 -0.49
C ALA A 421 -16.42 -15.73 -1.00
N ARG A 422 -16.55 -15.18 -2.20
CA ARG A 422 -17.83 -15.09 -2.90
C ARG A 422 -18.23 -16.42 -3.55
N ILE A 423 -19.45 -16.88 -3.29
CA ILE A 423 -19.99 -18.12 -3.86
C ILE A 423 -20.15 -18.00 -5.39
N ASP A 424 -19.45 -18.85 -6.15
CA ASP A 424 -19.59 -18.96 -7.61
C ASP A 424 -20.80 -19.83 -8.02
N ALA A 425 -21.03 -20.93 -7.29
CA ALA A 425 -22.15 -21.81 -7.52
C ALA A 425 -22.61 -22.52 -6.23
N LEU A 426 -23.93 -22.71 -6.11
CA LEU A 426 -24.55 -23.42 -4.99
C LEU A 426 -25.54 -24.46 -5.50
N SER A 427 -25.44 -25.68 -4.99
CA SER A 427 -26.33 -26.80 -5.31
C SER A 427 -26.89 -27.45 -4.04
N SER A 428 -27.74 -28.46 -4.20
CA SER A 428 -28.26 -29.23 -3.05
C SER A 428 -27.22 -30.14 -2.39
N THR A 429 -26.01 -30.25 -2.94
CA THR A 429 -24.97 -31.18 -2.47
C THR A 429 -23.58 -30.58 -2.39
N SER A 430 -23.36 -29.40 -2.96
CA SER A 430 -22.05 -28.73 -2.99
C SER A 430 -22.18 -27.22 -3.10
N VAL A 431 -21.14 -26.54 -2.63
CA VAL A 431 -20.84 -25.12 -2.87
C VAL A 431 -19.55 -25.04 -3.70
N THR A 432 -19.36 -23.97 -4.47
CA THR A 432 -18.17 -23.79 -5.32
C THR A 432 -17.61 -22.39 -5.19
N PHE A 433 -16.30 -22.32 -5.02
CA PHE A 433 -15.48 -21.12 -4.98
C PHE A 433 -14.29 -21.33 -5.90
N MET A 434 -14.02 -20.43 -6.86
CA MET A 434 -12.81 -20.45 -7.68
C MET A 434 -12.46 -21.83 -8.27
N ASN A 435 -13.47 -22.51 -8.84
CA ASN A 435 -13.40 -23.89 -9.39
C ASN A 435 -13.25 -25.03 -8.38
N LEU A 436 -13.19 -24.76 -7.08
CA LEU A 436 -13.16 -25.76 -6.03
C LEU A 436 -14.59 -26.17 -5.66
N GLU A 437 -14.96 -27.41 -5.93
CA GLU A 437 -16.22 -27.98 -5.43
C GLU A 437 -16.02 -28.54 -4.01
N ILE A 438 -16.74 -27.97 -3.05
CA ILE A 438 -16.79 -28.43 -1.66
C ILE A 438 -18.15 -29.10 -1.43
N LEU A 439 -18.16 -30.36 -1.00
CA LEU A 439 -19.39 -31.10 -0.73
C LEU A 439 -19.97 -30.69 0.63
N LEU A 440 -21.28 -30.46 0.69
CA LEU A 440 -21.92 -29.94 1.91
C LEU A 440 -21.87 -30.89 3.09
N ASN A 441 -21.66 -32.20 2.88
CA ASN A 441 -21.47 -33.18 3.95
C ASN A 441 -22.55 -33.21 5.06
N GLY A 442 -23.75 -32.68 4.77
CA GLY A 442 -24.86 -32.59 5.72
C GLY A 442 -24.99 -31.25 6.44
N TYR A 443 -24.07 -30.32 6.21
CA TYR A 443 -24.10 -28.94 6.71
C TYR A 443 -25.06 -28.07 5.91
N SER A 444 -25.56 -27.04 6.59
CA SER A 444 -26.56 -26.10 6.12
C SER A 444 -25.94 -25.04 5.21
N THR A 445 -26.79 -24.49 4.33
CA THR A 445 -26.49 -23.33 3.47
C THR A 445 -27.65 -22.32 3.57
N ASP A 446 -28.38 -22.38 4.69
CA ASP A 446 -29.64 -21.67 4.90
C ASP A 446 -29.40 -20.16 5.00
N GLY A 447 -29.45 -19.46 3.87
CA GLY A 447 -29.26 -18.00 3.82
C GLY A 447 -28.45 -17.63 2.59
N ALA A 448 -27.32 -18.33 2.46
CA ALA A 448 -26.33 -18.19 1.40
C ALA A 448 -26.90 -18.35 -0.01
N ARG A 449 -26.41 -17.51 -0.92
CA ARG A 449 -26.74 -17.50 -2.35
C ARG A 449 -25.49 -17.27 -3.18
N VAL A 450 -25.58 -17.65 -4.44
CA VAL A 450 -24.55 -17.29 -5.43
C VAL A 450 -24.37 -15.78 -5.46
N GLY A 451 -23.12 -15.35 -5.27
CA GLY A 451 -22.73 -13.95 -5.20
C GLY A 451 -22.64 -13.36 -3.79
N ASP A 452 -23.08 -14.08 -2.76
CA ASP A 452 -22.83 -13.70 -1.37
C ASP A 452 -21.38 -14.07 -1.01
N GLU A 453 -20.75 -13.23 -0.19
CA GLU A 453 -19.46 -13.47 0.47
C GLU A 453 -19.75 -14.18 1.78
N VAL A 454 -19.07 -15.30 2.01
CA VAL A 454 -19.32 -16.19 3.16
C VAL A 454 -18.00 -16.79 3.63
N GLU A 455 -17.96 -17.19 4.90
CA GLU A 455 -16.89 -17.97 5.48
C GLU A 455 -17.25 -19.46 5.47
N VAL A 456 -16.29 -20.33 5.13
CA VAL A 456 -16.46 -21.78 5.19
C VAL A 456 -15.26 -22.49 5.81
N GLU A 457 -15.54 -23.37 6.77
CA GLU A 457 -14.59 -24.38 7.23
C GLU A 457 -14.74 -25.68 6.42
N TYR A 458 -13.63 -26.21 5.92
CA TYR A 458 -13.64 -27.43 5.10
C TYR A 458 -12.34 -28.21 5.19
N ARG A 459 -12.37 -29.47 4.78
CA ARG A 459 -11.16 -30.32 4.77
C ARG A 459 -11.09 -31.27 3.61
N ARG A 460 -9.90 -31.79 3.36
CA ARG A 460 -9.68 -32.83 2.35
C ARG A 460 -9.86 -34.24 2.90
N THR A 461 -10.79 -34.98 2.30
CA THR A 461 -11.00 -36.40 2.62
C THR A 461 -9.87 -37.29 2.07
N SER A 462 -9.73 -38.50 2.62
CA SER A 462 -8.83 -39.54 2.07
C SER A 462 -9.12 -39.93 0.60
N GLY A 463 -10.32 -39.62 0.09
CA GLY A 463 -10.71 -39.79 -1.31
C GLY A 463 -10.27 -38.64 -2.22
N GLY A 464 -9.67 -37.59 -1.66
CA GLY A 464 -9.23 -36.39 -2.37
C GLY A 464 -10.33 -35.35 -2.62
N GLN A 465 -11.54 -35.56 -2.11
CA GLN A 465 -12.67 -34.61 -2.18
C GLN A 465 -12.61 -33.64 -1.00
N TYR A 466 -13.08 -32.42 -1.20
CA TYR A 466 -13.27 -31.43 -0.14
C TYR A 466 -14.69 -31.49 0.40
N VAL A 467 -14.83 -31.39 1.72
CA VAL A 467 -16.11 -31.48 2.43
C VAL A 467 -16.17 -30.40 3.49
N LEU A 468 -17.33 -29.77 3.68
CA LEU A 468 -17.57 -28.86 4.79
C LEU A 468 -17.43 -29.58 6.14
N THR A 469 -17.00 -28.82 7.14
CA THR A 469 -16.85 -29.22 8.55
C THR A 469 -17.71 -28.41 9.51
N ASP A 470 -18.24 -27.27 9.07
CA ASP A 470 -19.35 -26.56 9.73
C ASP A 470 -20.41 -26.04 8.73
N ASP A 471 -21.49 -25.47 9.26
CA ASP A 471 -22.49 -24.72 8.50
C ASP A 471 -21.84 -23.47 7.86
N ILE A 472 -22.36 -23.01 6.72
CA ILE A 472 -21.89 -21.75 6.10
C ILE A 472 -22.43 -20.58 6.92
N ASP A 473 -21.53 -19.71 7.41
CA ASP A 473 -21.86 -18.49 8.12
C ASP A 473 -21.83 -17.26 7.18
N ASP A 474 -22.75 -16.32 7.43
CA ASP A 474 -23.01 -15.07 6.66
C ASP A 474 -22.47 -13.85 7.39
#